data_AF-A0A7Y0Q8V4-F1
#
_entry.id   AF-A0A7Y0Q8V4-F1
#
_cell.length_a   1.000
_cell.length_b   1.000
_cell.length_c   1.000
_cell.angle_alpha   90.00
_cell.angle_beta   90.00
_cell.angle_gamma   90.00
#
_symmetry.space_group_name_H-M   'P 1'
#
loop_
_entity.id
_entity.type
_entity.pdbx_description
1 polymer ?
#
loop_
_entity_poly.entity_id
_entity_poly.type
_entity_poly.pdbx_seq_one_letter_code
_entity_poly.pdbx_strand_id
1 'polypeptide(L)' 'MELSSLAHLQKQSKKSFNDQKTLIKKVLAGKEVKCRHCQQLLQFELKTEAVTAKVYCQKGCTDIELDIS' A
#
# COMPACT_ATOMS: atom_id res chain seq x y z
N MET A 1 15.14 24.35 -18.34
CA MET A 1 14.29 23.83 -17.24
C MET A 1 13.69 22.51 -17.74
N GLU A 2 13.41 21.52 -16.88
CA GLU A 2 12.70 20.24 -17.21
C GLU A 2 13.52 18.94 -17.41
N LEU A 3 14.61 18.71 -16.65
CA LEU A 3 15.10 17.32 -16.42
C LEU A 3 15.27 16.99 -14.92
N SER A 4 15.66 17.99 -14.12
CA SER A 4 15.79 17.86 -12.66
C SER A 4 14.46 17.58 -11.96
N SER A 5 13.34 18.10 -12.49
CA SER A 5 11.98 17.81 -12.02
C SER A 5 11.62 16.33 -12.19
N LEU A 6 11.92 15.75 -13.36
CA LEU A 6 11.67 14.32 -13.65
C LEU A 6 12.49 13.39 -12.75
N ALA A 7 13.76 13.72 -12.51
CA ALA A 7 14.62 12.94 -11.62
C ALA A 7 14.11 12.93 -10.16
N HIS A 8 13.57 14.06 -9.68
CA HIS A 8 12.93 14.13 -8.37
C HIS A 8 11.65 13.30 -8.30
N LEU A 9 10.80 13.37 -9.33
CA LEU A 9 9.59 12.55 -9.42
C LEU A 9 9.94 11.06 -9.42
N GLN A 10 10.94 10.62 -10.19
CA GLN A 10 11.39 9.23 -10.21
C GLN A 10 11.85 8.75 -8.83
N LYS A 11 12.62 9.57 -8.08
CA LYS A 11 13.04 9.25 -6.71
C LYS A 11 11.84 9.13 -5.77
N GLN A 12 10.90 10.07 -5.85
CA GLN A 12 9.68 10.03 -5.03
C GLN A 12 8.81 8.81 -5.35
N SER A 13 8.64 8.46 -6.62
CA SER A 13 7.89 7.27 -7.04
C SER A 13 8.53 5.99 -6.51
N LYS A 14 9.86 5.85 -6.61
CA LYS A 14 10.59 4.69 -6.05
C LYS A 14 10.42 4.58 -4.54
N LYS A 15 10.51 5.71 -3.83
CA LYS A 15 10.27 5.76 -2.38
C LYS A 15 8.84 5.36 -2.04
N SER A 16 7.86 5.93 -2.73
CA SER A 16 6.44 5.63 -2.52
C SER A 16 6.14 4.14 -2.72
N PHE A 17 6.68 3.55 -3.79
CA PHE A 17 6.53 2.11 -4.06
C PHE A 17 7.14 1.25 -2.95
N ASN A 18 8.36 1.59 -2.48
CA ASN A 18 9.00 0.83 -1.42
C ASN A 18 8.28 0.98 -0.07
N ASP A 19 7.73 2.17 0.21
CA ASP A 19 6.91 2.43 1.39
C ASP A 19 5.61 1.59 1.34
N GLN A 20 4.93 1.54 0.18
CA GLN A 20 3.75 0.71 -0.04
C GLN A 20 4.07 -0.78 0.14
N LYS A 21 5.15 -1.28 -0.47
CA LYS A 21 5.60 -2.67 -0.31
C LYS A 21 5.89 -3.03 1.15
N THR A 22 6.54 -2.12 1.88
CA THR A 22 6.84 -2.32 3.31
C THR A 22 5.57 -2.36 4.15
N LEU A 23 4.60 -1.49 3.84
CA LEU A 23 3.30 -1.46 4.49
C LEU A 23 2.55 -2.78 4.30
N ILE A 24 2.46 -3.28 3.06
CA ILE A 24 1.83 -4.57 2.74
C ILE A 24 2.49 -5.70 3.54
N LYS A 25 3.84 -5.77 3.54
CA LYS A 25 4.58 -6.79 4.31
C LYS A 25 4.27 -6.75 5.81
N LYS A 26 4.13 -5.55 6.40
CA LYS A 26 3.78 -5.39 7.81
C LYS A 26 2.37 -5.92 8.10
N VAL A 27 1.41 -5.57 7.24
CA VAL A 27 0.02 -6.05 7.37
C VAL A 27 -0.04 -7.58 7.24
N LEU A 28 0.63 -8.15 6.24
CA LEU A 28 0.72 -9.61 6.05
C LEU A 28 1.44 -10.32 7.21
N ALA A 29 2.39 -9.66 7.87
CA ALA A 29 3.04 -10.17 9.08
C ALA A 29 2.16 -10.05 10.34
N GLY A 30 0.88 -9.67 10.20
CA GLY A 30 -0.06 -9.51 11.31
C GLY A 30 0.18 -8.26 12.16
N LYS A 31 1.00 -7.31 11.69
CA LYS A 31 1.22 -6.06 12.43
C LYS A 31 0.08 -5.10 12.18
N GLU A 32 -0.37 -4.45 13.25
CA GLU A 32 -1.32 -3.34 13.17
C GLU A 32 -0.65 -2.14 12.48
N VAL A 33 -1.18 -1.76 11.31
CA VAL A 33 -0.72 -0.59 10.56
C VAL A 33 -1.86 0.40 10.41
N LYS A 34 -1.61 1.65 10.77
CA LYS A 34 -2.58 2.74 10.57
C LYS A 34 -2.44 3.35 9.18
N CYS A 35 -3.56 3.71 8.58
CA CYS A 35 -3.60 4.48 7.34
C CYS A 35 -2.95 5.84 7.54
N ARG A 36 -2.08 6.26 6.61
CA ARG A 36 -1.38 7.55 6.68
C ARG A 36 -2.31 8.76 6.55
N HIS A 37 -3.50 8.58 5.97
CA HIS A 37 -4.45 9.67 5.70
C HIS A 37 -5.51 9.81 6.79
N CYS A 38 -6.14 8.71 7.19
CA CYS A 38 -7.24 8.74 8.17
C CYS A 38 -6.86 8.23 9.56
N GLN A 39 -5.64 7.73 9.73
CA GLN A 39 -5.13 7.14 10.99
C GLN A 39 -5.91 5.94 11.53
N GLN A 40 -6.90 5.44 10.78
CA GLN A 40 -7.62 4.20 11.10
C GLN A 40 -6.74 2.98 10.82
N LEU A 41 -7.00 1.88 11.52
CA LEU A 41 -6.34 0.60 11.26
C LEU A 41 -6.64 0.12 9.84
N LEU A 42 -5.61 -0.37 9.16
CA LEU A 42 -5.75 -1.09 7.91
C LEU A 42 -6.27 -2.49 8.21
N GLN A 43 -7.25 -2.89 7.42
CA GLN A 43 -7.84 -4.22 7.43
C GLN A 43 -7.22 -5.05 6.31
N PHE A 44 -7.10 -6.34 6.58
CA PHE A 44 -6.66 -7.34 5.62
C PHE A 44 -7.82 -8.31 5.37
N GLU A 45 -8.14 -8.54 4.11
CA GLU A 45 -9.15 -9.50 3.68
C GLU A 45 -8.50 -10.45 2.67
N LEU A 46 -8.64 -11.77 2.87
CA LEU A 46 -8.20 -12.78 1.92
C LEU A 46 -9.42 -13.36 1.22
N LYS A 47 -9.47 -13.27 -0.10
CA LYS A 47 -10.49 -13.90 -0.95
C LYS A 47 -9.93 -15.19 -1.53
N THR A 48 -10.27 -16.29 -0.87
CA THR A 48 -9.79 -17.63 -1.26
C THR A 48 -10.32 -18.10 -2.61
N GLU A 49 -11.48 -17.61 -3.04
CA GLU A 49 -12.09 -17.97 -4.33
C GLU A 49 -11.32 -17.41 -5.54
N ALA A 50 -10.73 -16.22 -5.38
CA ALA A 50 -10.00 -15.52 -6.45
C ALA A 50 -8.48 -15.53 -6.25
N VAL A 51 -7.97 -16.15 -5.18
CA VAL A 51 -6.55 -16.10 -4.79
C VAL A 51 -6.04 -14.65 -4.71
N THR A 52 -6.90 -13.73 -4.25
CA THR A 52 -6.55 -12.33 -4.05
C THR A 52 -6.63 -11.96 -2.58
N ALA A 53 -5.82 -11.00 -2.18
CA ALA A 53 -5.96 -10.35 -0.88
C ALA A 53 -6.14 -8.86 -1.04
N LYS A 54 -6.74 -8.23 -0.04
CA LYS A 54 -7.02 -6.81 -0.04
C LYS A 54 -6.55 -6.18 1.26
N VAL A 55 -5.84 -5.06 1.14
CA VAL A 55 -5.45 -4.19 2.26
C VAL A 55 -6.16 -2.86 2.11
N TYR A 56 -7.06 -2.54 3.03
CA TYR A 56 -7.87 -1.31 2.91
C TYR A 56 -8.13 -0.64 4.26
N CYS A 57 -8.47 0.64 4.26
CA CYS A 57 -9.08 1.29 5.44
C CYS A 57 -10.57 1.54 5.19
N GLN A 58 -11.37 1.61 6.25
CA GLN A 58 -12.82 1.82 6.15
C GLN A 58 -13.22 3.09 5.41
N LYS A 59 -12.38 4.14 5.48
CA LYS A 59 -12.61 5.41 4.76
C LYS A 59 -12.26 5.34 3.26
N GLY A 60 -11.62 4.28 2.78
CA GLY A 60 -11.20 4.13 1.39
C GLY A 60 -9.97 4.95 0.98
N CYS A 61 -9.23 5.54 1.93
CA CYS A 61 -8.00 6.29 1.62
C CYS A 61 -6.84 5.40 1.15
N THR A 62 -6.86 4.13 1.55
CA THR A 62 -5.93 3.11 1.10
C THR A 62 -6.78 1.92 0.72
N ASP A 63 -6.62 1.47 -0.51
CA ASP A 63 -7.30 0.32 -1.09
C ASP A 63 -6.30 -0.33 -2.04
N ILE A 64 -5.75 -1.47 -1.61
CA ILE A 64 -4.69 -2.18 -2.33
C ILE A 64 -5.16 -3.61 -2.50
N GLU A 65 -5.35 -4.02 -3.74
CA GLU A 65 -5.56 -5.42 -4.11
C GLU A 65 -4.21 -6.08 -4.42
N LEU A 66 -4.03 -7.29 -3.89
CA LEU A 66 -2.85 -8.12 -4.01
C LEU A 66 -3.28 -9.38 -4.74
N ASP A 67 -2.63 -9.61 -5.86
CA ASP A 67 -2.69 -10.88 -6.56
C ASP A 67 -1.69 -11.85 -5.91
N ILE A 68 -2.17 -13.02 -5.48
CA ILE A 68 -1.35 -14.05 -4.80
C ILE A 68 -1.14 -15.27 -5.72
N SER A 69 -1.37 -15.12 -7.03
CA SER A 69 -1.13 -16.20 -8.02
C SER A 69 0.32 -16.62 -8.15
#